data_AF-A0A7Y4UDK9-F1
#
_entry.id   AF-A0A7Y4UDK9-F1
#
_cell.length_a   1.000
_cell.length_b   1.000
_cell.length_c   1.000
_cell.angle_alpha   90.00
_cell.angle_beta   90.00
_cell.angle_gamma   90.00
#
_symmetry.space_group_name_H-M   'P 1'
#
loop_
_entity.id
_entity.type
_entity.pdbx_description
1 polymer ?
#
loop_
_entity_poly.entity_id
_entity_poly.type
_entity_poly.pdbx_seq_one_letter_code
_entity_poly.pdbx_strand_id
1 'polypeptide(L)'
;KGAVRTDFILSAEIIVISLGAIAGAAFGQQVAVLIAISLIMTVGVYGLVAGIVKLDDAGLYLCQQRGGFQQSFGKFLLAAAPKLMKALSVLGTAAMFMVGGGILTHGLPVLHHFSESLAHSVESIGGIGFILKGVLPLLFDVVVGIAVGAVVVAVIIAAKRAFKK
;
A
#
# COMPACT_ATOMS: atom_id res chain seq x y z
N LYS A 1 17.57 10.68 -4.28
CA LYS A 1 16.89 11.55 -3.28
C LYS A 1 15.41 11.17 -3.04
N GLY A 2 14.67 10.64 -4.03
CA GLY A 2 13.26 10.24 -3.84
C GLY A 2 13.05 9.00 -2.96
N ALA A 3 13.80 7.92 -3.21
CA ALA A 3 13.63 6.63 -2.51
C ALA A 3 13.69 6.73 -0.97
N VAL A 4 14.63 7.50 -0.42
CA VAL A 4 14.75 7.70 1.05
C VAL A 4 13.53 8.42 1.63
N ARG A 5 12.93 9.36 0.89
CA ARG A 5 11.72 10.06 1.34
C ARG A 5 10.52 9.12 1.32
N THR A 6 10.41 8.29 0.29
CA THR A 6 9.35 7.30 0.16
C THR A 6 9.41 6.25 1.27
N ASP A 7 10.60 5.74 1.59
CA ASP A 7 10.81 4.77 2.66
C ASP A 7 10.55 5.35 4.06
N PHE A 8 10.93 6.62 4.29
CA PHE A 8 10.61 7.33 5.53
C PHE A 8 9.10 7.55 5.72
N ILE A 9 8.38 7.89 4.64
CA ILE A 9 6.92 8.05 4.69
C ILE A 9 6.25 6.71 4.99
N LEU A 10 6.67 5.62 4.33
CA LEU A 10 6.13 4.28 4.59
C LEU A 10 6.36 3.82 6.03
N SER A 11 7.58 4.01 6.55
CA SER A 11 7.91 3.61 7.91
C SER A 11 7.14 4.44 8.94
N ALA A 12 7.00 5.76 8.74
CA ALA A 12 6.19 6.62 9.60
C ALA A 12 4.69 6.22 9.58
N GLU A 13 4.17 5.88 8.40
CA GLU A 13 2.79 5.45 8.20
C GLU A 13 2.47 4.15 8.96
N ILE A 14 3.32 3.12 8.82
CA ILE A 14 3.17 1.86 9.58
C ILE A 14 3.21 2.11 11.09
N ILE A 15 4.08 3.01 11.56
CA ILE A 15 4.18 3.36 12.97
C ILE A 15 2.89 4.03 13.45
N VAL A 16 2.37 5.02 12.71
CA VAL A 16 1.15 5.76 13.11
C VAL A 16 -0.07 4.83 13.17
N ILE A 17 -0.24 3.95 12.18
CA ILE A 17 -1.35 3.00 12.16
C ILE A 17 -1.25 2.02 13.31
N SER A 18 -0.06 1.46 13.51
CA SER A 18 0.19 0.51 14.59
C SER A 18 -0.06 1.19 15.93
N LEU A 19 0.53 2.36 16.17
CA LEU A 19 0.36 3.11 17.42
C LEU A 19 -1.10 3.47 17.67
N GLY A 20 -1.87 3.83 16.63
CA GLY A 20 -3.30 4.07 16.72
C GLY A 20 -4.09 2.83 17.18
N ALA A 21 -3.77 1.65 16.64
CA ALA A 21 -4.46 0.40 16.97
C ALA A 21 -4.20 -0.08 18.41
N ILE A 22 -3.05 0.26 19.00
CA ILE A 22 -2.62 -0.14 20.35
C ILE A 22 -2.48 1.07 21.29
N ALA A 23 -3.13 2.19 20.99
CA ALA A 23 -3.00 3.43 21.75
C ALA A 23 -3.37 3.28 23.24
N GLY A 24 -4.29 2.37 23.57
CA GLY A 24 -4.70 2.07 24.95
C GLY A 24 -3.84 1.05 25.69
N ALA A 25 -2.84 0.44 25.05
CA ALA A 25 -1.97 -0.55 25.66
C ALA A 25 -0.83 0.08 26.48
N ALA A 26 -0.25 -0.69 27.41
CA ALA A 26 0.94 -0.25 28.14
C ALA A 26 2.12 0.00 27.19
N PHE A 27 2.98 0.99 27.53
CA PHE A 27 4.11 1.40 26.68
C PHE A 27 5.01 0.24 26.24
N GLY A 28 5.32 -0.70 27.15
CA GLY A 28 6.13 -1.87 26.80
C GLY A 28 5.49 -2.77 25.74
N GLN A 29 4.17 -2.93 25.78
CA GLN A 29 3.44 -3.68 24.76
C GLN A 29 3.44 -2.93 23.43
N GLN A 30 3.30 -1.60 23.45
CA GLN A 30 3.35 -0.81 22.22
C GLN A 30 4.69 -0.95 21.50
N VAL A 31 5.79 -0.85 22.25
CA VAL A 31 7.15 -1.02 21.72
C VAL A 31 7.34 -2.44 21.16
N ALA A 32 6.89 -3.48 21.87
CA ALA A 32 7.02 -4.85 21.41
C ALA A 32 6.28 -5.10 20.08
N VAL A 33 5.05 -4.59 19.95
CA VAL A 33 4.27 -4.71 18.71
C VAL A 33 4.93 -3.96 17.56
N LEU A 34 5.39 -2.72 17.78
CA LEU A 34 6.06 -1.93 16.75
C LEU A 34 7.34 -2.62 16.24
N ILE A 35 8.16 -3.16 17.15
CA ILE A 35 9.37 -3.92 16.77
C ILE A 35 8.96 -5.15 15.94
N ALA A 36 7.99 -5.93 16.41
CA ALA A 36 7.55 -7.13 15.71
C ALA A 36 7.04 -6.82 14.29
N ILE A 37 6.14 -5.83 14.14
CA ILE A 37 5.61 -5.43 12.83
C ILE A 37 6.73 -4.91 11.94
N SER A 38 7.64 -4.08 12.46
CA SER A 38 8.75 -3.54 11.67
C SER A 38 9.66 -4.63 11.10
N LEU A 39 9.97 -5.66 11.89
CA LEU A 39 10.77 -6.80 11.44
C LEU A 39 10.02 -7.66 10.43
N ILE A 40 8.75 -7.99 10.70
CA ILE A 40 7.90 -8.78 9.80
C ILE A 40 7.76 -8.09 8.46
N MET A 41 7.50 -6.78 8.44
CA MET A 41 7.34 -6.02 7.20
C MET A 41 8.67 -5.88 6.45
N THR A 42 9.78 -5.68 7.16
CA THR A 42 11.11 -5.65 6.54
C THR A 42 11.41 -6.99 5.86
N VAL A 43 11.34 -8.10 6.58
CA VAL A 43 11.63 -9.43 6.01
C VAL A 43 10.60 -9.80 4.94
N GLY A 44 9.33 -9.53 5.18
CA GLY A 44 8.23 -9.88 4.28
C GLY A 44 8.31 -9.13 2.95
N VAL A 45 8.45 -7.81 2.97
CA VAL A 45 8.47 -6.99 1.75
C VAL A 45 9.77 -7.21 0.98
N TYR A 46 10.94 -7.10 1.63
CA TYR A 46 12.21 -7.30 0.95
C TYR A 46 12.40 -8.76 0.50
N GLY A 47 11.90 -9.73 1.27
CA GLY A 47 11.90 -11.15 0.89
C GLY A 47 11.01 -11.43 -0.31
N LEU A 48 9.82 -10.84 -0.38
CA LEU A 48 8.92 -10.95 -1.52
C LEU A 48 9.55 -10.35 -2.79
N VAL A 49 10.12 -9.15 -2.69
CA VAL A 49 10.81 -8.50 -3.82
C VAL A 49 12.02 -9.33 -4.27
N ALA A 50 12.83 -9.82 -3.33
CA ALA A 50 13.97 -10.70 -3.65
C ALA A 50 13.52 -12.01 -4.33
N GLY A 51 12.38 -12.58 -3.89
CA GLY A 51 11.77 -13.74 -4.53
C GLY A 51 11.39 -13.46 -5.98
N ILE A 52 10.78 -12.31 -6.26
CA ILE A 52 10.41 -11.91 -7.63
C ILE A 52 11.63 -11.75 -8.52
N VAL A 53 12.68 -11.08 -8.04
CA VAL A 53 13.94 -10.92 -8.80
C VAL A 53 14.58 -12.28 -9.09
N LYS A 54 14.56 -13.19 -8.12
CA LYS A 54 15.13 -14.53 -8.29
C LYS A 54 14.34 -15.40 -9.27
N LEU A 55 13.03 -15.17 -9.40
CA LEU A 55 12.20 -15.80 -10.44
C LEU A 55 12.58 -15.30 -11.84
N ASP A 56 12.97 -14.04 -11.98
CA ASP A 56 13.47 -13.47 -13.24
C ASP A 56 14.81 -14.11 -13.66
N ASP A 57 15.76 -14.19 -12.72
CA ASP A 57 17.05 -14.87 -12.92
C ASP A 57 16.86 -16.36 -13.26
N ALA A 58 15.93 -17.03 -12.57
CA ALA A 58 15.57 -18.42 -12.88
C ALA A 58 14.96 -18.56 -14.28
N GLY A 59 14.17 -17.58 -14.72
CA GLY A 59 13.62 -17.51 -16.08
C GLY A 59 14.73 -17.44 -17.15
N LEU A 60 15.74 -16.58 -16.93
CA LEU A 60 16.93 -16.50 -17.78
C LEU A 60 17.68 -17.83 -17.85
N TYR A 61 17.90 -18.47 -16.70
CA TYR A 61 18.59 -19.75 -16.62
C TYR A 61 17.84 -20.85 -17.38
N LEU A 62 16.51 -20.93 -17.23
CA LEU A 62 15.67 -21.91 -17.94
C LEU A 62 15.67 -21.71 -19.46
N CYS A 63 15.80 -20.46 -19.94
CA CYS A 63 15.91 -20.16 -21.36
C CYS A 63 17.18 -20.73 -22.02
N GLN A 64 18.21 -21.00 -21.24
CA GLN A 64 19.50 -21.53 -21.71
C GLN A 64 19.55 -23.06 -21.72
N GLN A 65 18.52 -23.74 -21.18
CA GLN A 65 18.46 -25.20 -21.16
C GLN A 65 18.01 -25.78 -22.51
N ARG A 66 18.42 -27.03 -22.79
CA ARG A 66 18.15 -27.71 -24.07
C ARG A 66 16.73 -28.26 -24.21
N GLY A 67 15.94 -28.31 -23.13
CA GLY A 67 14.57 -28.83 -23.17
C GLY A 67 13.55 -27.77 -23.64
N GLY A 68 12.78 -28.07 -24.68
CA GLY A 68 11.78 -27.13 -25.24
C GLY A 68 10.73 -26.65 -24.24
N PHE A 69 10.32 -27.51 -23.30
CA PHE A 69 9.40 -27.12 -22.22
C PHE A 69 10.04 -26.16 -21.22
N GLN A 70 11.27 -26.43 -20.79
CA GLN A 70 12.03 -25.57 -19.87
C GLN A 70 12.29 -24.20 -20.51
N GLN A 71 12.61 -24.17 -21.79
CA GLN A 71 12.84 -22.95 -22.54
C GLN A 71 11.57 -22.12 -22.73
N SER A 72 10.43 -22.77 -23.00
CA SER A 72 9.13 -22.10 -23.10
C SER A 72 8.69 -21.51 -21.76
N PHE A 73 8.87 -22.26 -20.66
CA PHE A 73 8.56 -21.78 -19.32
C PHE A 73 9.49 -20.63 -18.87
N GLY A 74 10.78 -20.73 -19.19
CA GLY A 74 11.74 -19.64 -18.96
C GLY A 74 11.35 -18.35 -19.67
N LYS A 75 10.94 -18.42 -20.95
CA LYS A 75 10.46 -17.26 -21.72
C LYS A 75 9.19 -16.65 -21.12
N PHE A 76 8.29 -17.49 -20.59
CA PHE A 76 7.10 -17.02 -19.90
C PHE A 76 7.45 -16.26 -18.61
N LEU A 77 8.32 -16.82 -17.76
CA LEU A 77 8.82 -16.17 -16.55
C LEU A 77 9.46 -14.80 -16.85
N LEU A 78 10.35 -14.77 -17.84
CA LEU A 78 11.05 -13.56 -18.27
C LEU A 78 10.09 -12.47 -18.79
N ALA A 79 9.01 -12.87 -19.46
CA ALA A 79 7.98 -11.94 -19.95
C ALA A 79 7.01 -11.50 -18.83
N ALA A 80 6.84 -12.31 -17.79
CA ALA A 80 5.95 -12.05 -16.67
C ALA A 80 6.60 -11.12 -15.63
N ALA A 81 7.90 -11.26 -15.34
CA ALA A 81 8.59 -10.48 -14.31
C ALA A 81 8.46 -8.95 -14.50
N PRO A 82 8.66 -8.37 -15.71
CA PRO A 82 8.49 -6.93 -15.92
C PRO A 82 7.04 -6.46 -15.72
N LYS A 83 6.07 -7.30 -16.07
CA LYS A 83 4.64 -6.99 -15.91
C LYS A 83 4.26 -7.01 -14.43
N LEU A 84 4.78 -7.98 -13.68
CA LEU A 84 4.58 -8.08 -12.23
C LEU A 84 5.16 -6.84 -11.53
N MET A 85 6.38 -6.43 -11.88
CA MET A 85 7.01 -5.23 -11.33
C MET A 85 6.20 -3.95 -11.61
N LYS A 86 5.64 -3.82 -12.81
CA LYS A 86 4.72 -2.70 -13.16
C LYS A 86 3.38 -2.78 -12.42
N ALA A 87 2.82 -3.97 -12.25
CA ALA A 87 1.59 -4.13 -11.48
C ALA A 87 1.82 -3.76 -10.01
N LEU A 88 2.94 -4.17 -9.43
CA LEU A 88 3.31 -3.84 -8.05
C LEU A 88 3.54 -2.33 -7.85
N SER A 89 4.03 -1.59 -8.86
CA SER A 89 4.17 -0.14 -8.72
C SER A 89 2.82 0.58 -8.70
N VAL A 90 1.87 0.15 -9.53
CA VAL A 90 0.51 0.71 -9.53
C VAL A 90 -0.22 0.34 -8.24
N LEU A 91 -0.16 -0.94 -7.84
CA LEU A 91 -0.76 -1.42 -6.60
C LEU A 91 -0.14 -0.76 -5.37
N GLY A 92 1.19 -0.59 -5.35
CA GLY A 92 1.89 0.13 -4.28
C GLY A 92 1.47 1.60 -4.19
N THR A 93 1.28 2.25 -5.33
CA THR A 93 0.77 3.64 -5.36
C THR A 93 -0.67 3.72 -4.85
N ALA A 94 -1.55 2.80 -5.28
CA ALA A 94 -2.92 2.72 -4.80
C ALA A 94 -2.97 2.44 -3.29
N ALA A 95 -2.10 1.55 -2.79
CA ALA A 95 -1.95 1.27 -1.37
C ALA A 95 -1.51 2.52 -0.59
N MET A 96 -0.53 3.28 -1.08
CA MET A 96 -0.11 4.53 -0.41
C MET A 96 -1.26 5.55 -0.31
N PHE A 97 -2.11 5.68 -1.33
CA PHE A 97 -3.28 6.54 -1.24
C PHE A 97 -4.34 5.99 -0.28
N MET A 98 -4.59 4.68 -0.31
CA MET A 98 -5.49 4.02 0.63
C MET A 98 -5.07 4.28 2.07
N VAL A 99 -3.79 4.06 2.38
CA VAL A 99 -3.30 4.11 3.75
C VAL A 99 -3.20 5.56 4.24
N GLY A 100 -2.69 6.49 3.42
CA GLY A 100 -2.70 7.92 3.75
C GLY A 100 -4.11 8.49 3.90
N GLY A 101 -5.06 8.04 3.07
CA GLY A 101 -6.48 8.36 3.21
C GLY A 101 -7.07 7.82 4.51
N GLY A 102 -6.77 6.58 4.87
CA GLY A 102 -7.19 5.94 6.11
C GLY A 102 -6.71 6.70 7.35
N ILE A 103 -5.47 7.19 7.35
CA ILE A 103 -4.96 8.05 8.45
C ILE A 103 -5.84 9.30 8.62
N LEU A 104 -6.27 9.92 7.52
CA LEU A 104 -7.11 11.11 7.55
C LEU A 104 -8.55 10.82 7.94
N THR A 105 -9.13 9.74 7.42
CA THR A 105 -10.52 9.36 7.72
C THR A 105 -10.68 8.92 9.16
N HIS A 106 -9.69 8.22 9.73
CA HIS A 106 -9.66 7.90 11.16
C HIS A 106 -9.30 9.10 12.05
N GLY A 107 -8.42 10.00 11.58
CA GLY A 107 -8.00 11.17 12.35
C GLY A 107 -9.04 12.30 12.40
N LEU A 108 -9.97 12.35 11.44
CA LEU A 108 -10.99 13.39 11.32
C LEU A 108 -12.40 12.82 11.62
N PRO A 109 -13.05 13.24 12.74
CA PRO A 109 -14.35 12.70 13.16
C PRO A 109 -15.43 12.79 12.08
N VAL A 110 -15.42 13.86 11.28
CA VAL A 110 -16.39 14.06 10.19
C VAL A 110 -16.25 12.96 9.14
N LEU A 111 -15.02 12.71 8.65
CA LEU A 111 -14.77 11.66 7.65
C LEU A 111 -15.02 10.26 8.22
N HIS A 112 -14.73 10.06 9.51
CA HIS A 112 -14.99 8.80 10.19
C HIS A 112 -16.48 8.45 10.18
N HIS A 113 -17.35 9.39 10.56
CA HIS A 113 -18.80 9.17 10.55
C HIS A 113 -19.37 8.96 9.15
N PHE A 114 -18.83 9.63 8.13
CA PHE A 114 -19.22 9.36 6.74
C PHE A 114 -18.83 7.94 6.31
N SER A 115 -17.63 7.49 6.68
CA SER A 115 -17.16 6.12 6.40
C SER A 115 -18.01 5.07 7.13
N GLU A 116 -18.34 5.29 8.41
CA GLU A 116 -19.24 4.42 9.19
C GLU A 116 -20.66 4.40 8.62
N SER A 117 -21.20 5.55 8.20
CA SER A 117 -22.52 5.64 7.60
C SER A 117 -22.58 4.86 6.27
N LEU A 118 -21.53 4.95 5.46
CA LEU A 118 -21.37 4.13 4.26
C LEU A 118 -21.33 2.64 4.61
N ALA A 119 -20.57 2.24 5.62
CA ALA A 119 -20.49 0.85 6.05
C ALA A 119 -21.84 0.29 6.55
N HIS A 120 -22.60 1.07 7.31
CA HIS A 120 -23.92 0.69 7.82
C HIS A 120 -25.01 0.67 6.73
N SER A 121 -24.92 1.54 5.72
CA SER A 121 -25.88 1.59 4.62
C SER A 121 -25.92 0.32 3.77
N VAL A 122 -24.82 -0.46 3.80
CA VAL A 122 -24.67 -1.68 2.99
C VAL A 122 -24.82 -2.96 3.83
N GLU A 123 -24.89 -2.84 5.14
CA GLU A 123 -25.06 -3.95 6.09
C GLU A 123 -26.42 -4.64 5.93
N SER A 124 -27.44 -3.92 5.46
CA SER A 124 -28.77 -4.47 5.18
C SER A 124 -28.88 -5.23 3.86
N ILE A 125 -27.83 -5.26 3.03
CA ILE A 125 -27.84 -6.02 1.76
C ILE A 125 -27.47 -7.47 2.06
N GLY A 126 -28.48 -8.34 2.13
CA GLY A 126 -28.30 -9.77 2.41
C GLY A 126 -27.28 -10.46 1.48
N GLY A 127 -26.42 -11.30 2.05
CA GLY A 127 -25.44 -12.14 1.34
C GLY A 127 -24.13 -11.45 0.96
N ILE A 128 -24.16 -10.19 0.49
CA ILE A 128 -22.97 -9.46 0.01
C ILE A 128 -22.55 -8.34 0.98
N GLY A 129 -23.44 -7.93 1.90
CA GLY A 129 -23.19 -6.85 2.87
C GLY A 129 -21.90 -7.03 3.69
N PHE A 130 -21.51 -8.27 4.02
CA PHE A 130 -20.24 -8.53 4.72
C PHE A 130 -19.01 -8.12 3.90
N ILE A 131 -18.99 -8.45 2.61
CA ILE A 131 -17.86 -8.10 1.72
C ILE A 131 -17.85 -6.58 1.50
N LEU A 132 -19.02 -6.01 1.23
CA LEU A 132 -19.15 -4.57 0.98
C LEU A 132 -18.77 -3.73 2.21
N LYS A 133 -19.10 -4.18 3.42
CA LYS A 133 -18.71 -3.52 4.67
C LYS A 133 -17.19 -3.44 4.85
N GLY A 134 -16.44 -4.41 4.33
CA GLY A 134 -14.97 -4.38 4.34
C GLY A 134 -14.37 -3.57 3.19
N VAL A 135 -14.97 -3.65 1.99
CA VAL A 135 -14.40 -3.04 0.77
C VAL A 135 -14.72 -1.55 0.65
N LEU A 136 -15.93 -1.14 1.03
CA LEU A 136 -16.40 0.23 0.81
C LEU A 136 -15.62 1.28 1.61
N PRO A 137 -15.26 1.06 2.90
CA PRO A 137 -14.38 1.98 3.63
C PRO A 137 -13.00 2.10 2.99
N LEU A 138 -12.42 0.99 2.52
CA LEU A 138 -11.10 1.00 1.85
C LEU A 138 -11.14 1.81 0.55
N LEU A 139 -12.22 1.71 -0.22
CA LEU A 139 -12.41 2.52 -1.42
C LEU A 139 -12.60 4.00 -1.08
N PHE A 140 -13.33 4.31 -0.01
CA PHE A 140 -13.50 5.67 0.48
C PHE A 140 -12.15 6.27 0.89
N ASP A 141 -11.33 5.53 1.62
CA ASP A 141 -9.99 5.95 2.02
C ASP A 141 -9.10 6.24 0.80
N VAL A 142 -9.12 5.38 -0.23
CA VAL A 142 -8.41 5.65 -1.50
C VAL A 142 -8.87 6.96 -2.12
N VAL A 143 -10.17 7.20 -2.20
CA VAL A 143 -10.73 8.43 -2.80
C VAL A 143 -10.33 9.67 -2.00
N VAL A 144 -10.42 9.61 -0.67
CA VAL A 144 -9.99 10.71 0.22
C VAL A 144 -8.50 10.97 0.07
N GLY A 145 -7.67 9.91 0.08
CA GLY A 145 -6.23 10.01 -0.11
C GLY A 145 -5.86 10.67 -1.44
N ILE A 146 -6.50 10.26 -2.54
CA ILE A 146 -6.29 10.86 -3.86
C ILE A 146 -6.74 12.33 -3.87
N ALA A 147 -7.91 12.64 -3.32
CA ALA A 147 -8.45 14.00 -3.30
C ALA A 147 -7.53 14.95 -2.52
N VAL A 148 -7.11 14.56 -1.31
CA VAL A 148 -6.21 15.36 -0.48
C VAL A 148 -4.84 15.47 -1.13
N GLY A 149 -4.29 14.38 -1.69
CA GLY A 149 -3.05 14.40 -2.44
C GLY A 149 -3.08 15.39 -3.60
N ALA A 150 -4.17 15.39 -4.38
CA ALA A 150 -4.38 16.33 -5.49
C ALA A 150 -4.45 17.79 -5.01
N VAL A 151 -5.16 18.06 -3.92
CA VAL A 151 -5.25 19.41 -3.32
C VAL A 151 -3.88 19.89 -2.87
N VAL A 152 -3.12 19.07 -2.14
CA VAL A 152 -1.77 19.41 -1.66
C VAL A 152 -0.85 19.73 -2.84
N VAL A 153 -0.87 18.91 -3.89
CA VAL A 153 -0.08 19.14 -5.11
C VAL A 153 -0.47 20.45 -5.78
N ALA A 154 -1.77 20.73 -5.92
CA ALA A 154 -2.28 21.98 -6.49
C ALA A 154 -1.81 23.20 -5.69
N VAL A 155 -1.88 23.15 -4.36
CA VAL A 155 -1.41 24.21 -3.46
C VAL A 155 0.10 24.43 -3.62
N ILE A 156 0.90 23.36 -3.68
CA ILE A 156 2.35 23.47 -3.87
C ILE A 156 2.68 24.10 -5.22
N ILE A 157 1.97 23.72 -6.28
CA ILE A 157 2.15 24.30 -7.61
C ILE A 157 1.80 25.79 -7.60
N ALA A 158 0.67 26.16 -6.98
CA ALA A 158 0.25 27.55 -6.84
C ALA A 158 1.26 28.38 -6.02
N ALA A 159 1.72 27.86 -4.88
CA ALA A 159 2.72 28.51 -4.04
C ALA A 159 4.05 28.70 -4.78
N LYS A 160 4.57 27.66 -5.45
CA LYS A 160 5.78 27.79 -6.25
C LYS A 160 5.64 28.84 -7.35
N ARG A 161 4.46 28.97 -7.95
CA ARG A 161 4.19 30.00 -8.97
C ARG A 161 4.14 31.41 -8.37
N ALA A 162 3.65 31.54 -7.13
CA ALA A 162 3.61 32.80 -6.40
C ALA A 162 5.01 33.26 -5.93
N PHE A 163 5.86 32.34 -5.45
CA PHE A 163 7.22 32.63 -4.98
C PHE A 163 8.29 32.74 -6.09
N LYS A 164 7.97 32.34 -7.33
CA LYS A 164 8.87 32.50 -8.49
C LYS A 164 8.61 33.80 -9.27
N LYS A 165 7.69 34.64 -8.78
CA LYS A 165 7.60 36.07 -9.09
C LYS A 165 8.36 36.85 -8.01
#